data_AF-A0A369L8J4-F1
#
_entry.id   AF-A0A369L8J4-F1
#
_cell.length_a   1.000
_cell.length_b   1.000
_cell.length_c   1.000
_cell.angle_alpha   90.00
_cell.angle_beta   90.00
_cell.angle_gamma   90.00
#
_symmetry.space_group_name_H-M   'P 1'
#
loop_
_entity.id
_entity.type
_entity.pdbx_description
1 polymer ?
#
loop_
_entity_poly.entity_id
_entity_poly.type
_entity_poly.pdbx_seq_one_letter_code
_entity_poly.pdbx_strand_id
1 'polypeptide(L)'
;MTVLTAEEVEKRFGYTPEQLDKMEADATAGVFHGEPSGPVVYAPGYGPGRPLMFDEEMKQVGFKEPVNKILLIDIRAAQLGMKRSEYLRHLVDEDLKLAGIA
;
A
#
# COMPACT_ATOMS: atom_id res chain seq x y z
N MET A 1 -12.00 -11.12 -3.23
CA MET A 1 -10.91 -11.92 -2.64
C MET A 1 -11.36 -13.37 -2.76
N THR A 2 -10.72 -14.15 -3.63
CA THR A 2 -11.10 -15.55 -3.85
C THR A 2 -10.41 -16.38 -2.76
N VAL A 3 -11.19 -17.05 -1.93
CA VAL A 3 -10.66 -17.98 -0.93
C VAL A 3 -10.44 -19.31 -1.63
N LEU A 4 -9.20 -19.81 -1.61
CA LEU A 4 -8.85 -21.11 -2.17
C LEU A 4 -9.19 -22.21 -1.17
N THR A 5 -9.62 -23.37 -1.66
CA THR A 5 -9.79 -24.56 -0.81
C THR A 5 -8.44 -25.23 -0.53
N ALA A 6 -8.38 -26.10 0.48
CA ALA A 6 -7.16 -26.84 0.82
C ALA A 6 -6.60 -27.65 -0.36
N GLU A 7 -7.46 -28.30 -1.13
CA GLU A 7 -7.09 -29.07 -2.33
C GLU A 7 -6.52 -28.17 -3.44
N GLU A 8 -7.05 -26.96 -3.60
CA GLU A 8 -6.55 -25.99 -4.58
C GLU A 8 -5.19 -25.43 -4.17
N VAL A 9 -4.95 -25.25 -2.87
CA VAL A 9 -3.66 -24.80 -2.33
C VAL A 9 -2.60 -25.89 -2.53
N GLU A 10 -2.92 -27.14 -2.23
CA GLU A 10 -2.02 -28.27 -2.44
C GLU A 10 -1.67 -28.43 -3.93
N LYS A 11 -2.67 -28.36 -4.82
CA LYS A 11 -2.42 -28.46 -6.27
C LYS A 11 -1.59 -27.31 -6.83
N ARG A 12 -1.78 -26.09 -6.32
CA ARG A 12 -1.16 -24.88 -6.87
C ARG A 12 0.22 -24.59 -6.29
N PHE A 13 0.43 -24.91 -5.02
CA PHE A 13 1.65 -24.54 -4.29
C PHE A 13 2.41 -25.76 -3.75
N GLY A 14 1.83 -26.97 -3.83
CA GLY A 14 2.48 -28.20 -3.38
C GLY A 14 2.58 -28.34 -1.86
N TYR A 15 1.80 -27.55 -1.10
CA TYR A 15 1.77 -27.61 0.36
C TYR A 15 0.60 -28.42 0.86
N THR A 16 0.86 -29.39 1.72
CA THR A 16 -0.20 -30.12 2.42
C THR A 16 -0.79 -29.26 3.55
N PRO A 17 -2.04 -29.51 3.98
CA PRO A 17 -2.65 -28.80 5.10
C PRO A 17 -1.80 -28.86 6.38
N GLU A 18 -1.23 -30.03 6.68
CA GLU A 18 -0.37 -30.26 7.85
C GLU A 18 0.92 -29.42 7.81
N GLN A 19 1.47 -29.21 6.61
CA GLN A 19 2.63 -28.33 6.44
C GLN A 19 2.26 -26.87 6.68
N LEU A 20 1.08 -26.43 6.24
CA LEU A 20 0.59 -25.08 6.48
C LEU A 20 0.34 -24.84 7.97
N ASP A 21 -0.31 -25.78 8.65
CA ASP A 21 -0.55 -25.71 10.10
C ASP A 21 0.78 -25.61 10.87
N LYS A 22 1.79 -26.38 10.46
CA LYS A 22 3.12 -26.31 11.05
C LYS A 22 3.79 -24.96 10.80
N MET A 23 3.71 -24.45 9.57
CA MET A 23 4.25 -23.12 9.23
C MET A 23 3.56 -22.00 10.01
N GLU A 24 2.25 -22.10 10.24
CA GLU A 24 1.49 -21.16 11.06
C GLU A 24 1.90 -21.22 12.54
N ALA A 25 2.07 -22.43 13.08
CA ALA A 25 2.54 -22.63 14.45
C ALA A 25 3.95 -22.07 14.65
N ASP A 26 4.86 -22.37 13.72
CA ASP A 26 6.25 -21.88 13.75
C ASP A 26 6.29 -20.35 13.64
N ALA A 27 5.53 -19.75 12.72
CA ALA A 27 5.44 -18.29 12.59
C ALA A 27 4.86 -17.61 13.84
N THR A 28 3.82 -18.20 14.44
CA THR A 28 3.22 -17.70 15.69
C THR A 28 4.20 -17.78 16.86
N ALA A 29 5.03 -18.82 16.90
CA ALA A 29 6.09 -18.98 17.89
C ALA A 29 7.35 -18.15 17.59
N GLY A 30 7.38 -17.41 16.47
CA GLY A 30 8.56 -16.63 16.03
C GLY A 30 9.73 -17.49 15.55
N VAL A 31 9.47 -18.74 15.19
CA VAL A 31 10.46 -19.68 14.68
C VAL A 31 10.53 -19.54 13.16
N PHE A 32 11.60 -18.93 12.68
CA PHE A 32 11.88 -18.80 11.25
C PHE A 32 13.02 -19.74 10.87
N HIS A 33 12.69 -20.78 10.09
CA HIS A 33 13.66 -21.77 9.64
C HIS A 33 14.57 -21.18 8.55
N GLY A 34 15.88 -21.21 8.76
CA GLY A 34 16.88 -20.72 7.82
C GLY A 34 18.07 -20.07 8.55
N GLU A 35 19.22 -20.00 7.88
CA GLU A 35 20.34 -19.22 8.39
C GLU A 35 20.15 -17.74 8.03
N PRO A 36 20.36 -16.80 8.97
CA PRO A 36 20.34 -15.38 8.67
C PRO A 36 21.36 -15.06 7.58
N SER A 37 20.90 -14.61 6.41
CA SER A 37 21.76 -14.32 5.26
C SER A 37 22.40 -12.92 5.30
N GLY A 38 22.13 -12.14 6.35
CA GLY A 38 22.70 -10.81 6.58
C GLY A 38 21.69 -9.82 7.16
N PRO A 39 22.11 -8.56 7.39
CA PRO A 39 21.19 -7.50 7.77
C PRO A 39 20.21 -7.23 6.63
N VAL A 40 18.98 -6.86 6.98
CA VAL A 40 18.01 -6.38 5.99
C VAL A 40 18.51 -5.01 5.50
N VAL A 41 19.07 -4.99 4.29
CA VAL A 41 19.52 -3.75 3.66
C VAL A 41 18.33 -3.11 2.95
N TYR A 42 17.86 -1.98 3.47
CA TYR A 42 16.86 -1.16 2.79
C TYR A 42 17.55 -0.23 1.80
N ALA A 43 16.90 0.03 0.66
CA ALA A 43 17.36 1.07 -0.25
C ALA A 43 17.37 2.44 0.49
N PRO A 44 18.26 3.38 0.13
CA PRO A 44 18.21 4.73 0.69
C PRO A 44 16.80 5.34 0.54
N GLY A 45 16.22 5.82 1.64
CA GLY A 45 14.84 6.33 1.68
C GLY A 45 13.76 5.28 2.00
N TYR A 46 14.11 4.00 2.02
CA TYR A 46 13.21 2.92 2.42
C TYR A 46 13.49 2.53 3.87
N GLY A 47 12.47 2.60 4.72
CA GLY A 47 12.51 1.99 6.05
C GLY A 47 11.98 0.54 6.03
N PRO A 48 11.99 -0.16 7.18
CA PRO A 48 11.23 -1.41 7.33
C PRO A 48 9.75 -1.17 7.01
N GLY A 49 9.25 -1.77 5.92
CA GLY A 49 7.82 -1.78 5.62
C GLY A 49 7.45 -1.55 4.15
N ARG A 50 6.26 -0.97 3.95
CA ARG A 50 5.65 -0.72 2.64
C ARG A 50 6.46 0.34 1.87
N PRO A 51 6.75 0.13 0.57
CA PRO A 51 7.33 1.15 -0.30
C PRO A 51 6.62 2.51 -0.16
N LEU A 52 7.41 3.58 -0.14
CA LEU A 52 6.90 4.94 -0.19
C LEU A 52 6.24 5.19 -1.55
N MET A 53 5.17 5.99 -1.58
CA MET A 53 4.45 6.27 -2.83
C MET A 53 5.29 7.10 -3.81
N PHE A 54 6.24 7.89 -3.33
CA PHE A 54 7.05 8.84 -4.11
C PHE A 54 8.55 8.78 -3.80
N ASP A 55 9.04 7.68 -3.22
CA ASP A 55 10.46 7.52 -2.83
C ASP A 55 11.03 8.60 -1.90
N GLU A 56 10.16 9.41 -1.28
CA GLU A 56 10.50 10.53 -0.41
C GLU A 56 9.66 10.52 0.86
N GLU A 57 10.20 11.12 1.93
CA GLU A 57 9.49 11.25 3.20
C GLU A 57 8.23 12.11 3.03
N MET A 58 7.06 11.53 3.30
CA MET A 58 5.78 12.19 3.14
C MET A 58 5.25 12.74 4.46
N LYS A 59 4.79 14.00 4.46
CA LYS A 59 3.99 14.57 5.55
C LYS A 59 2.51 14.53 5.22
N GLN A 60 1.68 14.21 6.21
CA GLN A 60 0.23 14.22 6.04
C GLN A 60 -0.29 15.67 6.01
N VAL A 61 -1.02 16.01 4.94
CA VAL A 61 -1.77 17.27 4.82
C VAL A 61 -3.26 16.95 4.87
N GLY A 62 -3.99 17.54 5.82
CA GLY A 62 -5.42 17.31 6.01
C GLY A 62 -6.15 18.57 6.44
N PHE A 63 -7.35 18.77 5.89
CA PHE A 63 -8.24 19.88 6.23
C PHE A 63 -9.70 19.41 6.20
N LYS A 64 -10.58 20.15 6.89
CA LYS A 64 -12.01 19.85 6.93
C LYS A 64 -12.74 20.69 5.89
N GLU A 65 -13.71 20.09 5.20
CA GLU A 65 -14.58 20.76 4.23
C GLU A 65 -16.05 20.40 4.48
N PRO A 66 -16.99 21.24 4.05
CA PRO A 66 -18.41 20.90 4.05
C PRO A 66 -18.68 19.64 3.20
N VAL A 67 -19.58 18.79 3.68
CA VAL A 67 -19.95 17.53 3.02
C VAL A 67 -20.38 17.76 1.56
N ASN A 68 -21.18 18.80 1.31
CA ASN A 68 -21.63 19.14 -0.05
C ASN A 68 -20.46 19.44 -0.99
N LYS A 69 -19.41 20.09 -0.49
CA LYS A 69 -18.21 20.39 -1.28
C LYS A 69 -17.42 19.12 -1.57
N ILE A 70 -17.31 18.21 -0.60
CA ILE A 70 -16.67 16.89 -0.79
C ILE A 70 -17.38 16.10 -1.90
N LEU A 71 -18.72 16.13 -1.93
CA LEU A 71 -19.50 15.48 -3.00
C LEU A 71 -19.19 16.07 -4.38
N LEU A 72 -19.07 17.40 -4.48
CA LEU A 72 -18.71 18.06 -5.74
C LEU A 72 -17.27 17.71 -6.17
N ILE A 73 -16.35 17.60 -5.22
CA ILE A 73 -14.98 17.15 -5.47
C ILE A 73 -14.99 15.72 -6.03
N ASP A 74 -15.77 14.82 -5.45
CA ASP A 74 -15.88 13.42 -5.91
C ASP A 74 -16.46 13.32 -7.32
N ILE A 75 -17.54 14.08 -7.60
CA ILE A 75 -18.14 14.13 -8.94
C ILE A 75 -17.12 14.62 -9.95
N ARG A 76 -16.38 15.69 -9.62
CA ARG A 76 -15.37 16.25 -10.52
C ARG A 76 -14.20 15.28 -10.74
N ALA A 77 -13.72 14.64 -9.70
CA ALA A 77 -12.66 13.64 -9.80
C ALA A 77 -13.11 12.47 -10.70
N ALA A 78 -14.33 11.98 -10.51
CA ALA A 78 -14.90 10.91 -11.33
C ALA A 78 -15.04 11.30 -12.82
N GLN A 79 -15.45 12.54 -13.12
CA GLN A 79 -15.50 13.07 -14.49
C GLN A 79 -14.13 13.06 -15.19
N LEU A 80 -13.05 13.20 -14.41
CA LEU A 80 -11.67 13.18 -14.89
C LEU A 80 -11.04 11.78 -14.86
N GLY A 81 -11.78 10.76 -14.43
CA GLY A 81 -11.25 9.39 -14.26
C GLY A 81 -10.25 9.26 -13.11
N MET A 82 -10.24 10.21 -12.16
CA MET A 82 -9.30 10.29 -11.05
C MET A 82 -9.97 9.91 -9.73
N LYS A 83 -9.17 9.43 -8.77
CA LYS A 83 -9.59 9.35 -7.36
C LYS A 83 -9.57 10.74 -6.74
N ARG A 84 -10.36 10.94 -5.67
CA ARG A 84 -10.36 12.21 -4.89
C ARG A 84 -8.95 12.69 -4.54
N SER A 85 -8.10 11.80 -4.06
CA SER A 85 -6.74 12.14 -3.63
C SER A 85 -5.80 12.46 -4.79
N GLU A 86 -6.02 11.88 -5.97
CA GLU A 86 -5.28 12.22 -7.19
C GLU A 86 -5.71 13.60 -7.69
N TYR A 87 -7.02 13.86 -7.71
CA TYR A 87 -7.57 15.15 -8.10
C TYR A 87 -7.07 16.29 -7.19
N LEU A 88 -7.08 16.11 -5.87
CA LEU A 88 -6.58 17.12 -4.95
C LEU A 88 -5.07 17.38 -5.09
N ARG A 89 -4.26 16.34 -5.31
CA ARG A 89 -2.83 16.51 -5.60
C ARG A 89 -2.61 17.26 -6.90
N HIS A 90 -3.32 16.86 -7.96
CA HIS A 90 -3.24 17.51 -9.26
C HIS A 90 -3.57 19.01 -9.18
N LEU A 91 -4.59 19.40 -8.42
CA LEU A 91 -4.90 20.83 -8.22
C LEU A 91 -3.76 21.60 -7.54
N VAL A 92 -3.11 21.02 -6.54
CA VAL A 92 -1.96 21.64 -5.87
C VAL A 92 -0.79 21.75 -6.83
N ASP A 93 -0.48 20.68 -7.59
CA ASP A 93 0.61 20.69 -8.56
C ASP A 93 0.41 21.75 -9.65
N GLU A 94 -0.82 21.88 -10.17
CA GLU A 94 -1.15 22.90 -11.17
C GLU A 94 -1.05 24.32 -10.61
N ASP A 95 -1.52 24.56 -9.38
CA ASP A 95 -1.39 25.86 -8.73
C ASP A 95 0.08 26.26 -8.53
N LEU A 96 0.92 25.33 -8.04
CA LEU A 96 2.34 25.56 -7.85
C LEU A 96 3.08 25.85 -9.15
N LYS A 97 2.73 25.16 -10.24
CA LYS A 97 3.26 25.45 -11.59
C LYS A 97 2.85 26.84 -12.07
N LEU A 98 1.56 27.18 -11.92
CA LEU A 98 1.05 28.50 -12.30
C LEU A 98 1.69 29.64 -11.50
N ALA A 99 2.02 29.38 -10.24
CA ALA A 99 2.77 30.29 -9.37
C ALA A 99 4.27 30.34 -9.68
N GLY A 100 4.79 29.45 -10.52
CA GLY A 100 6.22 29.35 -10.85
C GLY A 100 7.10 28.85 -9.69
N ILE A 101 6.52 28.07 -8.77
CA ILE A 101 7.21 27.52 -7.59
C ILE A 101 7.76 26.12 -7.89
N ALA A 102 7.03 25.34 -8.69
CA ALA A 102 7.34 23.95 -9.05
C ALA A 102 7.40 23.75 -10.56
#